data_AF-A0A350WSW9-F1
#
_entry.id   AF-A0A350WSW9-F1
#
_cell.length_a   1.000
_cell.length_b   1.000
_cell.length_c   1.000
_cell.angle_alpha   90.00
_cell.angle_beta   90.00
_cell.angle_gamma   90.00
#
_symmetry.space_group_name_H-M   'P 1'
#
loop_
_entity.id
_entity.type
_entity.pdbx_description
1 polymer ?
#
loop_
_entity_poly.entity_id
_entity_poly.type
_entity_poly.pdbx_seq_one_letter_code
_entity_poly.pdbx_strand_id
1 'polypeptide(L)'
;MNEPIETTPFVESKPRSGGALALFLLMALPMPFCLLIYHFILWSTEQAAIISLSIGGAAWAGPMGVAGQALLMSLLFGLLWRFTTDDRFKGWYLGLFIASLMGFPTLLLRALGANNDQLGSIVQFVLAIIATLVVIRIRKKDLTWNFGTVPFGLLVAALGIFPLAIYGSFGSPGDAFYSLLAGLAIGLLAAVLMGEAENVFLNGVGVGGVLALLTSALGYDGAQLILVALVPAFSFAIAAVLPSRSAAMVATGLLTFAGLAFFDPTELTVVLGDIAGLAFSAVSIALLIGWGVSVVGVVIRLVAGTGSGSSVKRAIGWAGAGIAWMSLIAVFFLFGNPGNYGDRLFVIFRNQADLSDLDSMTDVDARRTAAYEMLVKTANIEQAGVRSVFDTLGVKYTPYYLQNSMEVQGGTLIRLFLLFRPEVDRVIPSPRLRAAPEDEPTPGLSTVNSGEVLWNISMIGADRVWDEFNVRGEGIVVGQSDSGVDGDHPAFAKQYRGLNSGDDYNWFDPWDGTTSPNDEGGHGTHTLGTILGADGIGVAPAAQWIGCVNLDRNLANPALYLDCMQFMLAPFPIGGDPFLDGDPTQAADVINNSWGCPEIEGCDPNALLYAADNLRHAGIFVVV
;
A
#
# COMPACT_ATOMS: atom_id res chain seq x y z
N MET A 1 67.32 25.07 -43.51
CA MET A 1 66.09 24.25 -43.54
C MET A 1 65.45 24.40 -42.18
N ASN A 2 64.31 25.08 -42.11
CA ASN A 2 63.54 25.30 -40.90
C ASN A 2 62.74 24.03 -40.62
N GLU A 3 62.93 23.41 -39.46
CA GLU A 3 61.93 22.50 -38.89
C GLU A 3 60.74 23.35 -38.40
N PRO A 4 59.49 22.95 -38.70
CA PRO A 4 58.33 23.64 -38.17
C PRO A 4 58.14 23.24 -36.71
N ILE A 5 58.17 24.25 -35.83
CA ILE A 5 57.74 24.14 -34.44
C ILE A 5 56.26 23.78 -34.44
N GLU A 6 55.93 22.58 -33.98
CA GLU A 6 54.57 22.14 -33.73
C GLU A 6 53.97 23.00 -32.61
N THR A 7 53.16 24.00 -33.00
CA THR A 7 52.35 24.75 -32.06
C THR A 7 51.24 23.84 -31.56
N THR A 8 51.43 23.22 -30.39
CA THR A 8 50.33 22.62 -29.62
C THR A 8 49.22 23.66 -29.48
N PRO A 9 47.98 23.38 -29.90
CA PRO A 9 46.89 24.33 -29.74
C PRO A 9 46.72 24.63 -28.25
N PHE A 10 46.76 25.91 -27.89
CA PHE A 10 46.33 26.39 -26.58
C PHE A 10 44.85 26.00 -26.44
N VAL A 11 44.56 24.93 -25.70
CA VAL A 11 43.20 24.61 -25.30
C VAL A 11 42.81 25.67 -24.29
N GLU A 12 42.04 26.65 -24.76
CA GLU A 12 41.49 27.73 -23.95
C GLU A 12 40.80 27.11 -22.73
N SER A 13 41.30 27.41 -21.52
CA SER A 13 40.74 26.86 -20.30
C SER A 13 39.33 27.39 -20.15
N LYS A 14 38.33 26.53 -20.34
CA LYS A 14 36.91 26.87 -20.18
C LYS A 14 36.68 27.61 -18.86
N PRO A 15 35.88 28.70 -18.84
CA PRO A 15 35.69 29.52 -17.66
C PRO A 15 35.08 28.70 -16.52
N ARG A 16 35.83 28.59 -15.40
CA ARG A 16 35.38 27.92 -14.18
C ARG A 16 34.87 28.97 -13.20
N SER A 17 33.65 28.81 -12.72
CA SER A 17 33.06 29.74 -11.75
C SER A 17 32.94 29.09 -10.36
N GLY A 18 33.58 29.71 -9.35
CA GLY A 18 33.38 29.33 -7.95
C GLY A 18 31.93 29.58 -7.49
N GLY A 19 31.28 30.62 -8.02
CA GLY A 19 29.87 30.89 -7.76
C GLY A 19 28.94 29.81 -8.33
N ALA A 20 29.24 29.29 -9.53
CA ALA A 20 28.46 28.19 -10.11
C ALA A 20 28.59 26.90 -9.28
N LEU A 21 29.78 26.61 -8.76
CA LEU A 21 29.99 25.48 -7.85
C LEU A 21 29.20 25.64 -6.55
N ALA A 22 29.30 26.81 -5.90
CA ALA A 22 28.58 27.09 -4.66
C ALA A 22 27.06 26.97 -4.87
N LEU A 23 26.54 27.52 -5.97
CA LEU A 23 25.12 27.46 -6.31
C LEU A 23 24.65 26.03 -6.61
N PHE A 24 25.44 25.25 -7.36
CA PHE A 24 25.13 23.84 -7.61
C PHE A 24 25.03 23.04 -6.31
N LEU A 25 26.01 23.19 -5.40
CA LEU A 25 26.00 22.50 -4.12
C LEU A 25 24.83 22.94 -3.24
N LEU A 26 24.57 24.25 -3.16
CA LEU A 26 23.47 24.80 -2.35
C LEU A 26 22.10 24.28 -2.81
N MET A 27 21.91 24.11 -4.12
CA MET A 27 20.63 23.67 -4.67
C MET A 27 20.47 22.14 -4.70
N ALA A 28 21.50 21.40 -5.10
CA ALA A 28 21.38 19.96 -5.37
C ALA A 28 21.70 19.07 -4.17
N LEU A 29 22.62 19.47 -3.28
CA LEU A 29 23.02 18.64 -2.14
C LEU A 29 21.90 18.47 -1.09
N PRO A 30 21.20 19.52 -0.61
CA PRO A 30 20.15 19.35 0.39
C PRO A 30 18.82 18.85 -0.22
N MET A 31 18.69 18.84 -1.55
CA MET A 31 17.43 18.58 -2.24
C MET A 31 16.76 17.26 -1.86
N PRO A 32 17.44 16.09 -1.79
CA PRO A 32 16.78 14.86 -1.40
C PRO A 32 16.12 14.94 -0.02
N PHE A 33 16.80 15.55 0.95
CA PHE A 33 16.29 15.74 2.31
C PHE A 33 15.12 16.74 2.35
N CYS A 34 15.25 17.87 1.65
CA CYS A 34 14.17 18.86 1.56
C CYS A 34 12.91 18.28 0.89
N LEU A 35 13.07 17.50 -0.17
CA LEU A 35 11.94 16.86 -0.85
C LEU A 35 11.32 15.76 0.01
N LEU A 36 12.11 15.00 0.78
CA LEU A 36 11.58 14.02 1.72
C LEU A 36 10.68 14.70 2.77
N ILE A 37 11.17 15.77 3.41
CA ILE A 37 10.37 16.54 4.38
C ILE A 37 9.13 17.13 3.72
N TYR A 38 9.28 17.73 2.53
CA TYR A 38 8.18 18.33 1.80
C TYR A 38 7.07 17.32 1.52
N HIS A 39 7.42 16.16 0.95
CA HIS A 39 6.46 15.10 0.66
C HIS A 39 5.89 14.45 1.91
N PHE A 40 6.66 14.35 3.00
CA PHE A 40 6.14 13.87 4.29
C PHE A 40 5.07 14.81 4.83
N ILE A 41 5.26 16.12 4.74
CA ILE A 41 4.25 17.12 5.15
C ILE A 41 3.00 17.02 4.29
N LEU A 42 3.16 16.94 2.96
CA LEU A 42 2.02 16.78 2.04
C LEU A 42 1.23 15.51 2.35
N TRP A 43 1.93 14.39 2.44
CA TRP A 43 1.33 13.11 2.76
C TRP A 43 0.63 13.15 4.12
N SER A 44 1.29 13.64 5.19
CA SER A 44 0.68 13.76 6.52
C SER A 44 -0.58 14.62 6.52
N THR A 45 -0.61 15.65 5.66
CA THR A 45 -1.78 16.52 5.48
C THR A 45 -2.93 15.79 4.78
N GLU A 46 -2.64 14.96 3.77
CA GLU A 46 -3.63 14.08 3.13
C GLU A 46 -4.15 13.03 4.11
N GLN A 47 -3.27 12.39 4.89
CA GLN A 47 -3.65 11.40 5.89
C GLN A 47 -4.55 11.98 6.98
N ALA A 48 -4.25 13.20 7.45
CA ALA A 48 -5.12 13.89 8.40
C ALA A 48 -6.52 14.15 7.79
N ALA A 49 -6.60 14.45 6.48
CA ALA A 49 -7.85 14.65 5.77
C ALA A 49 -8.70 13.36 5.68
N ILE A 50 -8.04 12.20 5.56
CA ILE A 50 -8.70 10.89 5.56
C ILE A 50 -9.29 10.58 6.94
N ILE A 51 -8.53 10.87 8.02
CA ILE A 51 -8.94 10.58 9.40
C ILE A 51 -10.01 11.57 9.92
N SER A 52 -10.03 12.80 9.43
CA SER A 52 -10.91 13.85 9.93
C SER A 52 -11.73 14.52 8.82
N LEU A 53 -13.04 14.24 8.81
CA LEU A 53 -14.01 14.89 7.91
C LEU A 53 -14.02 16.43 8.03
N SER A 54 -13.51 16.99 9.13
CA SER A 54 -13.43 18.44 9.36
C SER A 54 -12.42 19.18 8.47
N ILE A 55 -11.49 18.45 7.85
CA ILE A 55 -10.41 19.00 7.02
C ILE A 55 -10.39 18.42 5.60
N GLY A 56 -11.53 17.98 5.05
CA GLY A 56 -11.63 17.33 3.74
C GLY A 56 -11.01 18.10 2.55
N GLY A 57 -10.89 19.44 2.62
CA GLY A 57 -10.18 20.24 1.61
C GLY A 57 -8.67 19.96 1.54
N ALA A 58 -8.08 19.40 2.60
CA ALA A 58 -6.67 19.03 2.68
C ALA A 58 -6.32 17.77 1.84
N ALA A 59 -7.31 17.04 1.33
CA ALA A 59 -7.12 15.91 0.43
C ALA A 59 -6.41 16.30 -0.90
N TRP A 60 -6.41 17.58 -1.26
CA TRP A 60 -5.73 18.09 -2.46
C TRP A 60 -4.26 18.47 -2.23
N ALA A 61 -3.73 18.28 -1.02
CA ALA A 61 -2.37 18.70 -0.66
C ALA A 61 -1.31 18.06 -1.56
N GLY A 62 -1.35 16.75 -1.82
CA GLY A 62 -0.39 16.07 -2.69
C GLY A 62 -0.46 16.55 -4.14
N PRO A 63 -1.61 16.54 -4.83
CA PRO A 63 -1.73 17.07 -6.19
C PRO A 63 -1.24 18.52 -6.32
N MET A 64 -1.69 19.41 -5.42
CA MET A 64 -1.27 20.81 -5.43
C MET A 64 0.22 20.96 -5.12
N GLY A 65 0.74 20.14 -4.21
CA GLY A 65 2.13 20.16 -3.82
C GLY A 65 3.07 19.68 -4.93
N VAL A 66 2.72 18.60 -5.63
CA VAL A 66 3.47 18.13 -6.80
C VAL A 66 3.45 19.19 -7.92
N ALA A 67 2.30 19.82 -8.18
CA ALA A 67 2.20 20.91 -9.15
C ALA A 67 3.07 22.11 -8.75
N GLY A 68 3.04 22.50 -7.46
CA GLY A 68 3.87 23.57 -6.90
C GLY A 68 5.37 23.26 -7.01
N GLN A 69 5.79 22.04 -6.67
CA GLN A 69 7.16 21.56 -6.84
C GLN A 69 7.58 21.65 -8.31
N ALA A 70 6.76 21.11 -9.23
CA ALA A 70 7.06 21.10 -10.66
C ALA A 70 7.27 22.52 -11.20
N LEU A 71 6.38 23.45 -10.84
CA LEU A 71 6.46 24.85 -11.24
C LEU A 71 7.72 25.54 -10.72
N LEU A 72 7.97 25.46 -9.41
CA LEU A 72 9.10 26.14 -8.77
C LEU A 72 10.45 25.58 -9.23
N MET A 73 10.58 24.25 -9.26
CA MET A 73 11.85 23.60 -9.61
C MET A 73 12.15 23.71 -11.11
N SER A 74 11.14 23.62 -11.98
CA SER A 74 11.35 23.81 -13.41
C SER A 74 11.72 25.26 -13.76
N LEU A 75 11.12 26.25 -13.10
CA LEU A 75 11.53 27.65 -13.25
C LEU A 75 12.99 27.84 -12.80
N LEU A 76 13.32 27.37 -11.60
CA LEU A 76 14.65 27.50 -11.03
C LEU A 76 15.73 26.83 -11.90
N PHE A 77 15.59 25.54 -12.19
CA PHE A 77 16.59 24.80 -12.96
C PHE A 77 16.59 25.17 -14.45
N GLY A 78 15.46 25.62 -14.99
CA GLY A 78 15.39 26.19 -16.34
C GLY A 78 16.20 27.47 -16.47
N LEU A 79 16.11 28.38 -15.49
CA LEU A 79 16.94 29.59 -15.43
C LEU A 79 18.42 29.24 -15.26
N LEU A 80 18.75 28.34 -14.32
CA LEU A 80 20.13 27.90 -14.10
C LEU A 80 20.73 27.27 -15.35
N TRP A 81 20.00 26.39 -16.03
CA TRP A 81 20.42 25.81 -17.30
C TRP A 81 20.60 26.86 -18.40
N ARG A 82 19.68 27.83 -18.49
CA ARG A 82 19.68 28.88 -19.53
C ARG A 82 20.83 29.88 -19.38
N PHE A 83 21.22 30.20 -18.15
CA PHE A 83 22.20 31.25 -17.85
C PHE A 83 23.58 30.71 -17.42
N THR A 84 23.69 29.44 -17.07
CA THR A 84 25.00 28.87 -16.74
C THR A 84 25.91 28.79 -17.97
N THR A 85 27.14 29.25 -17.80
CA THR A 85 28.23 29.14 -18.79
C THR A 85 29.26 28.09 -18.38
N ASP A 86 29.15 27.53 -17.17
CA ASP A 86 30.05 26.50 -16.67
C ASP A 86 29.62 25.12 -17.18
N ASP A 87 30.40 24.57 -18.11
CA ASP A 87 30.12 23.28 -18.75
C ASP A 87 30.04 22.11 -17.75
N ARG A 88 30.67 22.22 -16.57
CA ARG A 88 30.59 21.19 -15.52
C ARG A 88 29.16 20.97 -15.03
N PHE A 89 28.35 22.03 -15.02
CA PHE A 89 27.00 21.99 -14.44
C PHE A 89 25.89 22.12 -15.47
N LYS A 90 26.19 22.54 -16.70
CA LYS A 90 25.19 22.73 -17.76
C LYS A 90 24.39 21.46 -18.06
N GLY A 91 25.06 20.32 -18.13
CA GLY A 91 24.41 19.01 -18.31
C GLY A 91 23.55 18.62 -17.11
N TRP A 92 24.00 18.90 -15.88
CA TRP A 92 23.24 18.63 -14.66
C TRP A 92 22.00 19.50 -14.53
N TYR A 93 22.10 20.81 -14.79
CA TYR A 93 20.95 21.72 -14.75
C TYR A 93 19.90 21.37 -15.82
N LEU A 94 20.31 20.92 -17.01
CA LEU A 94 19.38 20.37 -17.99
C LEU A 94 18.66 19.12 -17.46
N GLY A 95 19.41 18.20 -16.84
CA GLY A 95 18.85 17.00 -16.23
C GLY A 95 17.83 17.31 -15.13
N LEU A 96 18.19 18.22 -14.21
CA LEU A 96 17.33 18.69 -13.12
C LEU A 96 16.10 19.45 -13.64
N PHE A 97 16.25 20.25 -14.68
CA PHE A 97 15.13 20.95 -15.32
C PHE A 97 14.11 19.97 -15.89
N ILE A 98 14.56 18.99 -16.68
CA ILE A 98 13.66 17.99 -17.26
C ILE A 98 13.07 17.07 -16.18
N ALA A 99 13.85 16.67 -15.18
CA ALA A 99 13.33 15.93 -14.03
C ALA A 99 12.23 16.70 -13.28
N SER A 100 12.37 18.02 -13.14
CA SER A 100 11.34 18.88 -12.54
C SER A 100 10.08 18.96 -13.38
N LEU A 101 10.20 19.00 -14.72
CA LEU A 101 9.07 19.00 -15.64
C LEU A 101 8.24 17.72 -15.58
N MET A 102 8.82 16.59 -15.13
CA MET A 102 8.08 15.35 -14.96
C MET A 102 6.95 15.47 -13.94
N GLY A 103 7.00 16.42 -13.01
CA GLY A 103 5.93 16.65 -12.05
C GLY A 103 4.59 17.05 -12.68
N PHE A 104 4.57 17.58 -13.91
CA PHE A 104 3.32 17.92 -14.61
C PHE A 104 2.57 16.69 -15.17
N PRO A 105 3.17 15.85 -16.03
CA PRO A 105 2.48 14.66 -16.54
C PRO A 105 2.16 13.65 -15.44
N THR A 106 2.92 13.61 -14.33
CA THR A 106 2.63 12.70 -13.22
C THR A 106 1.46 13.14 -12.35
N LEU A 107 0.90 14.34 -12.54
CA LEU A 107 -0.40 14.70 -11.92
C LEU A 107 -1.52 13.73 -12.34
N LEU A 108 -1.41 13.09 -13.51
CA LEU A 108 -2.34 12.04 -13.94
C LEU A 108 -2.30 10.82 -13.01
N LEU A 109 -1.14 10.50 -12.43
CA LEU A 109 -1.03 9.40 -11.45
C LEU A 109 -1.84 9.71 -10.18
N ARG A 110 -1.94 10.98 -9.80
CA ARG A 110 -2.73 11.43 -8.63
C ARG A 110 -4.23 11.35 -8.85
N ALA A 111 -4.67 11.23 -10.11
CA ALA A 111 -6.08 11.09 -10.45
C ALA A 111 -6.56 9.63 -10.48
N LEU A 112 -5.66 8.65 -10.29
CA LEU A 112 -6.03 7.23 -10.32
C LEU A 112 -6.78 6.77 -9.06
N GLY A 113 -6.63 7.48 -7.94
CA GLY A 113 -7.15 7.06 -6.63
C GLY A 113 -6.33 5.93 -6.00
N ALA A 114 -6.68 5.57 -4.77
CA ALA A 114 -6.07 4.45 -4.04
C ALA A 114 -6.37 3.11 -4.75
N ASN A 115 -5.63 2.04 -4.41
CA ASN A 115 -5.89 0.67 -4.89
C ASN A 115 -5.79 0.46 -6.42
N ASN A 116 -4.97 1.26 -7.12
CA ASN A 116 -4.78 1.17 -8.58
C ASN A 116 -3.32 0.93 -9.00
N ASP A 117 -2.59 0.12 -8.22
CA ASP A 117 -1.16 -0.22 -8.32
C ASP A 117 -0.66 -0.66 -9.69
N GLN A 118 -1.37 -1.58 -10.32
CA GLN A 118 -1.01 -2.02 -11.67
C GLN A 118 -1.14 -0.89 -12.69
N LEU A 119 -2.25 -0.15 -12.63
CA LEU A 119 -2.50 0.96 -13.56
C LEU A 119 -1.51 2.11 -13.33
N GLY A 120 -1.22 2.42 -12.07
CA GLY A 120 -0.19 3.40 -11.68
C GLY A 120 1.18 3.02 -12.24
N SER A 121 1.59 1.76 -12.08
CA SER A 121 2.85 1.24 -12.64
C SER A 121 2.88 1.29 -14.17
N ILE A 122 1.78 0.96 -14.84
CA ILE A 122 1.66 1.07 -16.30
C ILE A 122 1.80 2.52 -16.76
N VAL A 123 1.13 3.47 -16.08
CA VAL A 123 1.22 4.90 -16.42
C VAL A 123 2.64 5.43 -16.15
N GLN A 124 3.27 5.08 -15.02
CA GLN A 124 4.66 5.41 -14.72
C GLN A 124 5.60 4.93 -15.84
N PHE A 125 5.45 3.67 -16.29
CA PHE A 125 6.21 3.11 -17.40
C PHE A 125 6.04 3.96 -18.68
N VAL A 126 4.79 4.24 -19.08
CA VAL A 126 4.48 5.01 -20.30
C VAL A 126 5.09 6.42 -20.22
N LEU A 127 4.89 7.12 -19.10
CA LEU A 127 5.42 8.46 -18.89
C LEU A 127 6.95 8.47 -18.96
N ALA A 128 7.61 7.52 -18.30
CA ALA A 128 9.06 7.42 -18.27
C ALA A 128 9.65 7.10 -19.65
N ILE A 129 9.03 6.21 -20.43
CA ILE A 129 9.47 5.89 -21.80
C ILE A 129 9.29 7.08 -22.74
N ILE A 130 8.12 7.74 -22.71
CA ILE A 130 7.89 8.93 -23.56
C ILE A 130 8.92 10.02 -23.25
N ALA A 131 9.13 10.32 -21.97
CA ALA A 131 10.14 11.30 -21.54
C ALA A 131 11.55 10.88 -21.99
N THR A 132 11.90 9.61 -21.84
CA THR A 132 13.19 9.07 -22.29
C THR A 132 13.40 9.31 -23.78
N LEU A 133 12.41 8.98 -24.62
CA LEU A 133 12.51 9.14 -26.08
C LEU A 133 12.71 10.62 -26.46
N VAL A 134 12.03 11.54 -25.77
CA VAL A 134 12.19 12.99 -25.96
C VAL A 134 13.60 13.44 -25.55
N VAL A 135 14.08 13.01 -24.37
CA VAL A 135 15.42 13.35 -23.88
C VAL A 135 16.51 12.82 -24.82
N ILE A 136 16.39 11.57 -25.28
CA ILE A 136 17.33 10.99 -26.25
C ILE A 136 17.34 11.81 -27.54
N ARG A 137 16.17 12.27 -28.02
CA ARG A 137 16.07 13.12 -29.22
C ARG A 137 16.83 14.44 -29.04
N ILE A 138 16.76 15.04 -27.85
CA ILE A 138 17.42 16.31 -27.50
C ILE A 138 18.93 16.12 -27.28
N ARG A 139 19.35 15.02 -26.63
CA ARG A 139 20.74 14.77 -26.18
C ARG A 139 21.54 13.80 -27.07
N LYS A 140 21.11 13.55 -28.33
CA LYS A 140 21.66 12.51 -29.23
C LYS A 140 23.19 12.43 -29.33
N LYS A 141 23.93 13.52 -29.07
CA LYS A 141 25.40 13.58 -29.22
C LYS A 141 26.19 13.26 -27.92
N ASP A 142 25.53 13.14 -26.77
CA ASP A 142 26.18 13.07 -25.44
C ASP A 142 25.97 11.74 -24.70
N LEU A 143 25.33 10.74 -25.33
CA LEU A 143 24.94 9.48 -24.70
C LEU A 143 25.88 8.32 -25.06
N THR A 144 26.73 7.92 -24.12
CA THR A 144 27.61 6.74 -24.20
C THR A 144 27.06 5.59 -23.35
N TRP A 145 27.03 4.39 -23.92
CA TRP A 145 26.54 3.18 -23.27
C TRP A 145 27.67 2.15 -23.17
N ASN A 146 27.93 1.63 -21.97
CA ASN A 146 28.93 0.60 -21.73
C ASN A 146 28.35 -0.55 -20.91
N PHE A 147 28.05 -1.68 -21.53
CA PHE A 147 27.44 -2.84 -20.84
C PHE A 147 28.44 -3.66 -20.01
N GLY A 148 29.74 -3.37 -20.07
CA GLY A 148 30.76 -4.11 -19.34
C GLY A 148 30.72 -3.92 -17.83
N THR A 149 30.12 -2.84 -17.33
CA THR A 149 30.03 -2.50 -15.91
C THR A 149 28.65 -2.73 -15.29
N VAL A 150 27.69 -3.28 -16.04
CA VAL A 150 26.35 -3.68 -15.55
C VAL A 150 26.41 -4.48 -14.24
N PRO A 151 27.38 -5.40 -14.02
CA PRO A 151 27.42 -6.16 -12.76
C PRO A 151 27.58 -5.29 -11.51
N PHE A 152 28.26 -4.15 -11.62
CA PHE A 152 28.36 -3.22 -10.49
C PHE A 152 27.02 -2.52 -10.21
N GLY A 153 26.21 -2.26 -11.24
CA GLY A 153 24.85 -1.77 -11.05
C GLY A 153 23.95 -2.80 -10.37
N LEU A 154 24.05 -4.07 -10.78
CA LEU A 154 23.35 -5.18 -10.14
C LEU A 154 23.75 -5.37 -8.68
N LEU A 155 25.04 -5.20 -8.36
CA LEU A 155 25.54 -5.27 -6.98
C LEU A 155 24.98 -4.15 -6.11
N VAL A 156 24.99 -2.89 -6.61
CA VAL A 156 24.40 -1.75 -5.89
C VAL A 156 22.91 -1.97 -5.62
N ALA A 157 22.17 -2.46 -6.63
CA ALA A 157 20.76 -2.80 -6.46
C ALA A 157 20.58 -3.88 -5.39
N ALA A 158 21.27 -5.02 -5.47
CA ALA A 158 21.10 -6.11 -4.51
C ALA A 158 21.31 -5.66 -3.05
N LEU A 159 22.31 -4.82 -2.80
CA LEU A 159 22.60 -4.29 -1.46
C LEU A 159 21.50 -3.34 -0.96
N GLY A 160 20.94 -2.51 -1.84
CA GLY A 160 19.86 -1.60 -1.45
C GLY A 160 18.49 -2.25 -1.31
N ILE A 161 18.25 -3.37 -1.99
CA ILE A 161 17.00 -4.14 -1.88
C ILE A 161 17.01 -5.02 -0.62
N PHE A 162 18.19 -5.37 -0.11
CA PHE A 162 18.34 -6.32 1.00
C PHE A 162 17.46 -6.03 2.23
N PRO A 163 17.37 -4.80 2.75
CA PRO A 163 16.47 -4.52 3.89
C PRO A 163 15.00 -4.70 3.52
N LEU A 164 14.61 -4.32 2.30
CA LEU A 164 13.23 -4.42 1.83
C LEU A 164 12.82 -5.90 1.65
N ALA A 165 13.76 -6.79 1.35
CA ALA A 165 13.49 -8.22 1.26
C ALA A 165 13.18 -8.90 2.62
N ILE A 166 13.54 -8.26 3.74
CA ILE A 166 13.22 -8.76 5.08
C ILE A 166 11.87 -8.21 5.54
N TYR A 167 11.66 -6.90 5.38
CA TYR A 167 10.47 -6.23 5.93
C TYR A 167 9.30 -6.14 4.98
N GLY A 168 9.53 -6.27 3.67
CA GLY A 168 8.50 -6.13 2.64
C GLY A 168 8.01 -7.45 2.08
N SER A 169 7.00 -7.35 1.24
CA SER A 169 6.29 -8.46 0.62
C SER A 169 5.85 -8.06 -0.79
N PHE A 170 5.81 -9.01 -1.71
CA PHE A 170 5.26 -8.75 -3.04
C PHE A 170 3.74 -8.84 -3.03
N GLY A 171 3.08 -8.02 -3.84
CA GLY A 171 1.66 -8.21 -4.18
C GLY A 171 1.45 -9.45 -5.06
N SER A 172 0.70 -9.30 -6.15
CA SER A 172 0.58 -10.31 -7.18
C SER A 172 1.85 -10.41 -8.05
N PRO A 173 2.02 -11.52 -8.78
CA PRO A 173 2.97 -11.58 -9.89
C PRO A 173 2.76 -10.47 -10.94
N GLY A 174 1.53 -10.00 -11.11
CA GLY A 174 1.20 -8.86 -11.98
C GLY A 174 1.80 -7.56 -11.46
N ASP A 175 1.67 -7.30 -10.17
CA ASP A 175 2.21 -6.09 -9.51
C ASP A 175 3.72 -6.07 -9.63
N ALA A 176 4.39 -7.18 -9.27
CA ALA A 176 5.84 -7.30 -9.41
C ALA A 176 6.29 -7.09 -10.88
N PHE A 177 5.55 -7.62 -11.85
CA PHE A 177 5.88 -7.45 -13.26
C PHE A 177 5.74 -5.99 -13.73
N TYR A 178 4.62 -5.33 -13.43
CA TYR A 178 4.39 -3.95 -13.84
C TYR A 178 5.31 -2.98 -13.10
N SER A 179 5.54 -3.17 -11.80
CA SER A 179 6.51 -2.37 -11.03
C SER A 179 7.94 -2.56 -11.54
N LEU A 180 8.30 -3.75 -12.05
CA LEU A 180 9.62 -3.96 -12.67
C LEU A 180 9.76 -3.18 -13.97
N LEU A 181 8.73 -3.20 -14.83
CA LEU A 181 8.73 -2.39 -16.05
C LEU A 181 8.81 -0.89 -15.73
N ALA A 182 8.01 -0.42 -14.78
CA ALA A 182 8.04 0.97 -14.31
C ALA A 182 9.43 1.34 -13.77
N GLY A 183 9.97 0.55 -12.85
CA GLY A 183 11.30 0.76 -12.28
C GLY A 183 12.39 0.84 -13.34
N LEU A 184 12.46 -0.13 -14.26
CA LEU A 184 13.44 -0.12 -15.34
C LEU A 184 13.29 1.09 -16.29
N ALA A 185 12.06 1.50 -16.61
CA ALA A 185 11.83 2.68 -17.43
C ALA A 185 12.23 3.99 -16.72
N ILE A 186 11.97 4.10 -15.42
CA ILE A 186 12.41 5.23 -14.59
C ILE A 186 13.94 5.25 -14.47
N GLY A 187 14.57 4.09 -14.28
CA GLY A 187 16.03 3.95 -14.29
C GLY A 187 16.65 4.38 -15.62
N LEU A 188 16.01 4.04 -16.74
CA LEU A 188 16.41 4.48 -18.07
C LEU A 188 16.28 6.01 -18.22
N LEU A 189 15.16 6.58 -17.80
CA LEU A 189 14.94 8.03 -17.80
C LEU A 189 16.00 8.75 -16.95
N ALA A 190 16.26 8.26 -15.74
CA ALA A 190 17.29 8.82 -14.86
C ALA A 190 18.67 8.79 -15.52
N ALA A 191 19.07 7.65 -16.12
CA ALA A 191 20.37 7.50 -16.77
C ALA A 191 20.58 8.45 -17.96
N VAL A 192 19.53 8.74 -18.74
CA VAL A 192 19.63 9.72 -19.85
C VAL A 192 19.59 11.17 -19.37
N LEU A 193 19.14 11.44 -18.14
CA LEU A 193 19.13 12.77 -17.52
C LEU A 193 20.43 13.09 -16.79
N MET A 194 21.18 12.09 -16.33
CA MET A 194 22.47 12.30 -15.66
C MET A 194 23.47 13.10 -16.53
N GLY A 195 24.12 14.07 -15.90
CA GLY A 195 25.26 14.79 -16.45
C GLY A 195 26.58 14.09 -16.13
N GLU A 196 27.68 14.74 -16.48
CA GLU A 196 29.02 14.31 -16.08
C GLU A 196 29.78 15.53 -15.57
N ALA A 197 30.39 15.38 -14.39
CA ALA A 197 31.25 16.36 -13.74
C ALA A 197 32.65 15.78 -13.51
N GLU A 198 33.58 16.65 -13.15
CA GLU A 198 35.02 16.36 -13.04
C GLU A 198 35.38 15.35 -11.94
N ASN A 199 34.52 15.17 -10.94
CA ASN A 199 34.76 14.25 -9.84
C ASN A 199 33.49 13.52 -9.40
N VAL A 200 33.69 12.40 -8.70
CA VAL A 200 32.63 11.53 -8.21
C VAL A 200 31.71 12.24 -7.22
N PHE A 201 32.23 13.19 -6.44
CA PHE A 201 31.44 13.93 -5.47
C PHE A 201 30.37 14.80 -6.15
N LEU A 202 30.76 15.62 -7.13
CA LEU A 202 29.83 16.45 -7.90
C LEU A 202 28.85 15.60 -8.72
N ASN A 203 29.31 14.46 -9.24
CA ASN A 203 28.41 13.49 -9.86
C ASN A 203 27.40 12.95 -8.86
N GLY A 204 27.81 12.58 -7.64
CA GLY A 204 26.92 12.09 -6.59
C GLY A 204 25.86 13.12 -6.21
N VAL A 205 26.26 14.38 -6.03
CA VAL A 205 25.32 15.49 -5.78
C VAL A 205 24.33 15.67 -6.92
N GLY A 206 24.79 15.66 -8.17
CA GLY A 206 23.94 15.77 -9.35
C GLY A 206 22.97 14.59 -9.51
N VAL A 207 23.46 13.36 -9.32
CA VAL A 207 22.66 12.14 -9.32
C VAL A 207 21.60 12.22 -8.22
N GLY A 208 21.97 12.63 -7.01
CA GLY A 208 21.05 12.77 -5.88
C GLY A 208 19.89 13.72 -6.19
N GLY A 209 20.19 14.89 -6.76
CA GLY A 209 19.15 15.86 -7.16
C GLY A 209 18.24 15.33 -8.27
N VAL A 210 18.80 14.71 -9.32
CA VAL A 210 18.00 14.13 -10.42
C VAL A 210 17.09 13.02 -9.90
N LEU A 211 17.63 12.11 -9.10
CA LEU A 211 16.86 10.99 -8.54
C LEU A 211 15.77 11.52 -7.62
N ALA A 212 16.06 12.46 -6.73
CA ALA A 212 15.07 13.01 -5.80
C ALA A 212 13.90 13.69 -6.53
N LEU A 213 14.16 14.47 -7.59
CA LEU A 213 13.09 15.09 -8.39
C LEU A 213 12.26 14.05 -9.16
N LEU A 214 12.90 13.04 -9.75
CA LEU A 214 12.19 12.00 -10.48
C LEU A 214 11.33 11.16 -9.54
N THR A 215 11.87 10.68 -8.42
CA THR A 215 11.16 9.81 -7.49
C THR A 215 10.05 10.54 -6.73
N SER A 216 10.24 11.82 -6.43
CA SER A 216 9.18 12.65 -5.83
C SER A 216 8.02 12.91 -6.80
N ALA A 217 8.30 13.00 -8.10
CA ALA A 217 7.27 13.20 -9.12
C ALA A 217 6.56 11.91 -9.52
N LEU A 218 7.31 10.81 -9.67
CA LEU A 218 6.81 9.54 -10.21
C LEU A 218 6.24 8.61 -9.15
N GLY A 219 6.56 8.81 -7.86
CA GLY A 219 5.83 8.15 -6.79
C GLY A 219 4.40 8.67 -6.69
N TYR A 220 3.45 7.78 -6.43
CA TYR A 220 2.04 8.11 -6.22
C TYR A 220 1.50 7.34 -5.00
N ASP A 221 0.39 7.82 -4.43
CA ASP A 221 -0.34 7.19 -3.30
C ASP A 221 0.50 6.86 -2.06
N GLY A 222 1.60 7.59 -1.81
CA GLY A 222 2.50 7.37 -0.67
C GLY A 222 3.84 6.73 -1.05
N ALA A 223 3.91 6.05 -2.20
CA ALA A 223 5.16 5.45 -2.71
C ALA A 223 6.28 6.50 -2.88
N GLN A 224 5.92 7.78 -3.07
CA GLN A 224 6.88 8.88 -3.14
C GLN A 224 7.81 8.94 -1.93
N LEU A 225 7.34 8.60 -0.72
CA LEU A 225 8.14 8.68 0.50
C LEU A 225 9.24 7.63 0.49
N ILE A 226 8.88 6.39 0.17
CA ILE A 226 9.83 5.29 0.03
C ILE A 226 10.83 5.62 -1.07
N LEU A 227 10.38 6.03 -2.25
CA LEU A 227 11.28 6.26 -3.38
C LEU A 227 12.24 7.44 -3.17
N VAL A 228 11.77 8.56 -2.60
CA VAL A 228 12.61 9.75 -2.32
C VAL A 228 13.62 9.49 -1.22
N ALA A 229 13.31 8.62 -0.26
CA ALA A 229 14.28 8.21 0.74
C ALA A 229 15.27 7.17 0.17
N LEU A 230 14.77 6.09 -0.42
CA LEU A 230 15.56 4.94 -0.85
C LEU A 230 16.52 5.27 -2.00
N VAL A 231 16.01 5.74 -3.13
CA VAL A 231 16.78 5.78 -4.38
C VAL A 231 17.91 6.83 -4.35
N PRO A 232 17.68 8.09 -3.88
CA PRO A 232 18.74 9.09 -3.76
C PRO A 232 19.85 8.73 -2.76
N ALA A 233 19.61 7.84 -1.78
CA ALA A 233 20.63 7.43 -0.82
C ALA A 233 21.79 6.64 -1.45
N PHE A 234 21.54 6.03 -2.62
CA PHE A 234 22.55 5.34 -3.42
C PHE A 234 23.18 6.24 -4.48
N SER A 235 22.91 7.56 -4.46
CA SER A 235 23.38 8.50 -5.49
C SER A 235 24.88 8.51 -5.72
N PHE A 236 25.69 8.42 -4.67
CA PHE A 236 27.15 8.37 -4.77
C PHE A 236 27.66 6.99 -5.24
N ALA A 237 27.00 5.90 -4.86
CA ALA A 237 27.26 4.57 -5.41
C ALA A 237 26.96 4.51 -6.92
N ILE A 238 25.84 5.10 -7.34
CA ILE A 238 25.45 5.25 -8.74
C ILE A 238 26.43 6.18 -9.48
N ALA A 239 26.86 7.28 -8.85
CA ALA A 239 27.88 8.15 -9.42
C ALA A 239 29.24 7.46 -9.57
N ALA A 240 29.57 6.50 -8.69
CA ALA A 240 30.80 5.72 -8.78
C ALA A 240 30.86 4.86 -10.05
N VAL A 241 29.73 4.42 -10.60
CA VAL A 241 29.68 3.65 -11.86
C VAL A 241 29.63 4.51 -13.12
N LEU A 242 29.45 5.84 -13.01
CA LEU A 242 29.56 6.77 -14.14
C LEU A 242 30.99 6.80 -14.70
N PRO A 243 31.19 6.93 -16.02
CA PRO A 243 30.21 7.35 -17.04
C PRO A 243 29.34 6.22 -17.62
N SER A 244 29.37 5.01 -17.04
CA SER A 244 28.52 3.93 -17.54
C SER A 244 27.05 4.12 -17.18
N ARG A 245 26.30 4.67 -18.13
CA ARG A 245 24.85 4.85 -18.02
C ARG A 245 24.07 3.55 -17.90
N SER A 246 24.59 2.44 -18.45
CA SER A 246 23.92 1.13 -18.34
C SER A 246 23.90 0.62 -16.90
N ALA A 247 25.01 0.79 -16.16
CA ALA A 247 25.11 0.39 -14.77
C ALA A 247 24.28 1.30 -13.86
N ALA A 248 24.28 2.61 -14.13
CA ALA A 248 23.42 3.56 -13.43
C ALA A 248 21.94 3.26 -13.67
N MET A 249 21.54 2.98 -14.93
CA MET A 249 20.18 2.58 -15.30
C MET A 249 19.72 1.35 -14.53
N VAL A 250 20.54 0.30 -14.50
CA VAL A 250 20.19 -0.97 -13.82
C VAL A 250 20.10 -0.76 -12.31
N ALA A 251 21.06 -0.05 -11.70
CA ALA A 251 21.04 0.23 -10.26
C ALA A 251 19.80 1.05 -9.88
N THR A 252 19.58 2.18 -10.53
CA THR A 252 18.42 3.04 -10.27
C THR A 252 17.12 2.28 -10.52
N GLY A 253 17.00 1.59 -11.65
CA GLY A 253 15.75 0.95 -12.03
C GLY A 253 15.34 -0.19 -11.11
N LEU A 254 16.29 -0.99 -10.63
CA LEU A 254 16.01 -2.08 -9.68
C LEU A 254 15.74 -1.57 -8.26
N LEU A 255 16.38 -0.47 -7.83
CA LEU A 255 16.04 0.19 -6.57
C LEU A 255 14.64 0.81 -6.62
N THR A 256 14.27 1.45 -7.74
CA THR A 256 12.92 1.96 -7.95
C THR A 256 11.90 0.83 -8.01
N PHE A 257 12.19 -0.28 -8.71
CA PHE A 257 11.35 -1.48 -8.68
C PHE A 257 11.12 -1.94 -7.24
N ALA A 258 12.17 -2.05 -6.43
CA ALA A 258 12.00 -2.53 -5.06
C ALA A 258 11.15 -1.59 -4.21
N GLY A 259 11.33 -0.28 -4.34
CA GLY A 259 10.49 0.70 -3.64
C GLY A 259 9.02 0.70 -4.08
N LEU A 260 8.70 0.18 -5.27
CA LEU A 260 7.34 0.03 -5.77
C LEU A 260 6.73 -1.35 -5.49
N ALA A 261 7.56 -2.40 -5.46
CA ALA A 261 7.06 -3.77 -5.45
C ALA A 261 6.94 -4.36 -4.04
N PHE A 262 7.76 -3.93 -3.07
CA PHE A 262 7.83 -4.55 -1.73
C PHE A 262 6.82 -3.98 -0.72
N PHE A 263 6.17 -2.86 -1.05
CA PHE A 263 5.15 -2.25 -0.19
C PHE A 263 3.98 -1.80 -1.06
N ASP A 264 2.77 -1.95 -0.55
CA ASP A 264 1.61 -1.27 -1.12
C ASP A 264 1.59 0.16 -0.57
N PRO A 265 1.50 1.20 -1.41
CA PRO A 265 1.43 2.58 -0.95
C PRO A 265 0.23 2.85 -0.04
N THR A 266 -0.92 2.19 -0.29
CA THR A 266 -2.13 2.29 0.53
C THR A 266 -1.89 1.76 1.95
N GLU A 267 -1.00 0.79 2.13
CA GLU A 267 -0.65 0.23 3.44
C GLU A 267 0.20 1.17 4.30
N LEU A 268 0.77 2.22 3.72
CA LEU A 268 1.59 3.17 4.47
C LEU A 268 0.75 4.15 5.28
N THR A 269 -0.58 4.11 5.14
CA THR A 269 -1.47 5.06 5.78
C THR A 269 -1.39 5.03 7.31
N VAL A 270 -1.60 6.20 7.93
CA VAL A 270 -1.46 6.36 9.39
C VAL A 270 -2.48 5.52 10.16
N VAL A 271 -3.60 5.18 9.53
CA VAL A 271 -4.68 4.38 10.11
C VAL A 271 -4.22 2.96 10.47
N LEU A 272 -3.31 2.39 9.68
CA LEU A 272 -2.77 1.04 9.89
C LEU A 272 -1.70 1.00 11.00
N GLY A 273 -0.88 2.04 11.13
CA GLY A 273 0.09 2.22 12.22
C GLY A 273 1.30 1.26 12.24
N ASP A 274 1.15 0.03 11.75
CA ASP A 274 2.09 -1.08 11.84
C ASP A 274 3.09 -1.13 10.65
N ILE A 275 2.60 -1.10 9.41
CA ILE A 275 3.42 -1.17 8.19
C ILE A 275 4.22 0.11 8.00
N ALA A 276 3.67 1.27 8.37
CA ALA A 276 4.39 2.54 8.27
C ALA A 276 5.69 2.53 9.10
N GLY A 277 5.66 1.97 10.31
CA GLY A 277 6.83 1.82 11.17
C GLY A 277 7.88 0.86 10.59
N LEU A 278 7.43 -0.26 10.03
CA LEU A 278 8.29 -1.25 9.38
C LEU A 278 8.94 -0.70 8.11
N ALA A 279 8.15 -0.06 7.24
CA ALA A 279 8.63 0.59 6.04
C ALA A 279 9.65 1.69 6.37
N PHE A 280 9.38 2.51 7.39
CA PHE A 280 10.33 3.52 7.87
C PHE A 280 11.64 2.90 8.37
N SER A 281 11.56 1.79 9.09
CA SER A 281 12.73 1.04 9.58
C SER A 281 13.55 0.46 8.43
N ALA A 282 12.89 -0.19 7.47
CA ALA A 282 13.52 -0.75 6.27
C ALA A 282 14.23 0.33 5.44
N VAL A 283 13.55 1.45 5.22
CA VAL A 283 14.11 2.60 4.51
C VAL A 283 15.28 3.19 5.29
N SER A 284 15.19 3.34 6.60
CA SER A 284 16.28 3.86 7.44
C SER A 284 17.53 2.98 7.38
N ILE A 285 17.36 1.66 7.40
CA ILE A 285 18.48 0.73 7.22
C ILE A 285 19.04 0.84 5.80
N ALA A 286 18.18 0.94 4.78
CA ALA A 286 18.61 1.13 3.39
C ALA A 286 19.37 2.45 3.19
N LEU A 287 19.02 3.52 3.90
CA LEU A 287 19.76 4.78 3.92
C LEU A 287 21.19 4.58 4.44
N LEU A 288 21.33 3.89 5.59
CA LEU A 288 22.63 3.59 6.19
C LEU A 288 23.51 2.74 5.26
N ILE A 289 22.91 1.70 4.64
CA ILE A 289 23.59 0.87 3.63
C ILE A 289 23.98 1.72 2.42
N GLY A 290 23.06 2.55 1.91
CA GLY A 290 23.29 3.44 0.78
C GLY A 290 24.50 4.34 0.98
N TRP A 291 24.63 4.92 2.17
CA TRP A 291 25.81 5.72 2.54
C TRP A 291 27.08 4.89 2.67
N GLY A 292 27.01 3.71 3.28
CA GLY A 292 28.16 2.79 3.38
C GLY A 292 28.67 2.34 2.02
N VAL A 293 27.77 1.87 1.14
CA VAL A 293 28.08 1.47 -0.24
C VAL A 293 28.62 2.65 -1.05
N SER A 294 28.09 3.84 -0.82
CA SER A 294 28.57 5.08 -1.44
C SER A 294 30.01 5.39 -1.06
N VAL A 295 30.36 5.30 0.23
CA VAL A 295 31.75 5.51 0.71
C VAL A 295 32.68 4.47 0.10
N VAL A 296 32.31 3.18 0.17
CA VAL A 296 33.11 2.08 -0.37
C VAL A 296 33.29 2.21 -1.88
N GLY A 297 32.23 2.55 -2.63
CA GLY A 297 32.29 2.75 -4.08
C GLY A 297 33.21 3.90 -4.48
N VAL A 298 33.19 5.01 -3.72
CA VAL A 298 34.12 6.14 -3.92
C VAL A 298 35.56 5.71 -3.63
N VAL A 299 35.82 5.03 -2.50
CA VAL A 299 37.15 4.55 -2.12
C VAL A 299 37.69 3.56 -3.15
N ILE A 300 36.89 2.58 -3.58
CA ILE A 300 37.27 1.61 -4.61
C ILE A 300 37.61 2.34 -5.90
N ARG A 301 36.85 3.36 -6.32
CA ARG A 301 37.16 4.11 -7.54
C ARG A 301 38.45 4.93 -7.43
N LEU A 302 38.73 5.49 -6.25
CA LEU A 302 39.98 6.21 -5.98
C LEU A 302 41.20 5.28 -5.97
N VAL A 303 41.04 4.05 -5.45
CA VAL A 303 42.12 3.05 -5.34
C VAL A 303 42.29 2.23 -6.63
N ALA A 304 41.21 1.81 -7.28
CA ALA A 304 41.20 0.92 -8.45
C ALA A 304 41.51 1.62 -9.80
N GLY A 305 41.85 2.92 -9.75
CA GLY A 305 42.60 3.60 -10.80
C GLY A 305 44.00 3.00 -11.03
N THR A 306 44.42 2.05 -10.19
CA THR A 306 45.69 1.31 -10.28
C THR A 306 45.49 -0.11 -10.84
N GLY A 307 45.88 -0.34 -12.09
CA GLY A 307 46.55 -1.58 -12.52
C GLY A 307 45.78 -2.87 -12.90
N SER A 308 44.48 -3.04 -12.68
CA SER A 308 43.79 -4.31 -13.08
C SER A 308 43.17 -4.27 -14.49
N GLY A 309 43.38 -5.33 -15.27
CA GLY A 309 42.78 -5.54 -16.60
C GLY A 309 41.25 -5.62 -16.60
N SER A 310 40.61 -5.21 -17.70
CA SER A 310 39.15 -5.03 -17.81
C SER A 310 38.34 -6.33 -17.67
N SER A 311 38.90 -7.46 -18.08
CA SER A 311 38.26 -8.79 -17.99
C SER A 311 38.14 -9.28 -16.53
N VAL A 312 39.17 -9.09 -15.72
CA VAL A 312 39.20 -9.50 -14.30
C VAL A 312 38.21 -8.68 -13.48
N LYS A 313 38.16 -7.35 -13.68
CA LYS A 313 37.17 -6.48 -13.03
C LYS A 313 35.74 -6.89 -13.35
N ARG A 314 35.48 -7.30 -14.60
CA ARG A 314 34.15 -7.78 -15.03
C ARG A 314 33.78 -9.12 -14.39
N ALA A 315 34.72 -10.06 -14.28
CA ALA A 315 34.50 -11.35 -13.62
C ALA A 315 34.19 -11.19 -12.12
N ILE A 316 34.96 -10.35 -11.42
CA ILE A 316 34.71 -10.01 -10.01
C ILE A 316 33.33 -9.36 -9.84
N GLY A 317 32.99 -8.42 -10.73
CA GLY A 317 31.67 -7.78 -10.70
C GLY A 317 30.52 -8.78 -10.84
N TRP A 318 30.61 -9.72 -11.78
CA TRP A 318 29.58 -10.76 -11.96
C TRP A 318 29.51 -11.74 -10.79
N ALA A 319 30.66 -12.17 -10.26
CA ALA A 319 30.70 -13.05 -9.09
C ALA A 319 30.08 -12.36 -7.87
N GLY A 320 30.46 -11.11 -7.60
CA GLY A 320 29.91 -10.32 -6.50
C GLY A 320 28.41 -10.06 -6.64
N ALA A 321 27.96 -9.66 -7.83
CA ALA A 321 26.54 -9.50 -8.11
C ALA A 321 25.76 -10.81 -7.96
N GLY A 322 26.28 -11.91 -8.49
CA GLY A 322 25.67 -13.23 -8.39
C GLY A 322 25.50 -13.68 -6.93
N ILE A 323 26.55 -13.54 -6.11
CA ILE A 323 26.48 -13.85 -4.67
C ILE A 323 25.45 -12.95 -3.98
N ALA A 324 25.49 -11.64 -4.23
CA ALA A 324 24.58 -10.70 -3.57
C ALA A 324 23.10 -11.00 -3.91
N TRP A 325 22.78 -11.29 -5.18
CA TRP A 325 21.42 -11.65 -5.61
C TRP A 325 20.98 -13.02 -5.09
N MET A 326 21.87 -14.01 -5.07
CA MET A 326 21.55 -15.32 -4.47
C MET A 326 21.26 -15.19 -2.97
N SER A 327 22.06 -14.41 -2.25
CA SER A 327 21.81 -14.11 -0.83
C SER A 327 20.51 -13.33 -0.63
N LEU A 328 20.22 -12.35 -1.48
CA LEU A 328 18.97 -11.58 -1.44
C LEU A 328 17.74 -12.48 -1.61
N ILE A 329 17.76 -13.36 -2.61
CA ILE A 329 16.68 -14.32 -2.87
C ILE A 329 16.52 -15.27 -1.68
N ALA A 330 17.63 -15.81 -1.17
CA ALA A 330 17.60 -16.69 -0.01
C ALA A 330 17.00 -15.98 1.21
N VAL A 331 17.38 -14.73 1.47
CA VAL A 331 16.86 -13.95 2.59
C VAL A 331 15.38 -13.65 2.45
N PHE A 332 14.90 -13.31 1.25
CA PHE A 332 13.47 -13.09 1.01
C PHE A 332 12.62 -14.32 1.35
N PHE A 333 13.06 -15.52 0.95
CA PHE A 333 12.32 -16.76 1.22
C PHE A 333 12.53 -17.33 2.63
N LEU A 334 13.62 -16.99 3.31
CA LEU A 334 13.93 -17.50 4.66
C LEU A 334 13.47 -16.57 5.79
N PHE A 335 13.50 -15.26 5.56
CA PHE A 335 13.25 -14.24 6.58
C PHE A 335 12.27 -13.14 6.15
N GLY A 336 11.93 -13.09 4.86
CA GLY A 336 10.93 -12.17 4.34
C GLY A 336 9.52 -12.77 4.38
N ASN A 337 8.60 -12.08 3.70
CA ASN A 337 7.17 -12.43 3.68
C ASN A 337 6.73 -12.84 2.26
N PRO A 338 7.12 -14.04 1.78
CA PRO A 338 6.68 -14.51 0.47
C PRO A 338 5.18 -14.83 0.49
N GLY A 339 4.43 -14.29 -0.45
CA GLY A 339 2.99 -14.52 -0.57
C GLY A 339 2.46 -13.98 -1.89
N ASN A 340 1.15 -14.19 -2.12
CA ASN A 340 0.43 -13.62 -3.24
C ASN A 340 -0.68 -12.71 -2.71
N TYR A 341 -0.30 -11.48 -2.36
CA TYR A 341 -1.20 -10.43 -1.86
C TYR A 341 -1.71 -9.58 -3.03
N GLY A 342 -2.16 -10.26 -4.09
CA GLY A 342 -2.56 -9.62 -5.32
C GLY A 342 -3.88 -8.87 -5.26
N ASP A 343 -4.05 -7.93 -6.20
CA ASP A 343 -5.32 -7.25 -6.47
C ASP A 343 -6.51 -8.21 -6.41
N ARG A 344 -7.49 -7.87 -5.58
CA ARG A 344 -8.82 -8.47 -5.63
C ARG A 344 -9.85 -7.44 -6.04
N LEU A 345 -10.93 -7.95 -6.62
CA LEU A 345 -12.03 -7.16 -7.15
C LEU A 345 -13.29 -7.59 -6.44
N PHE A 346 -14.05 -6.61 -5.94
CA PHE A 346 -15.39 -6.83 -5.46
C PHE A 346 -16.38 -6.51 -6.57
N VAL A 347 -17.11 -7.54 -7.00
CA VAL A 347 -18.02 -7.49 -8.14
C VAL A 347 -19.44 -7.50 -7.63
N ILE A 348 -20.21 -6.48 -7.98
CA ILE A 348 -21.62 -6.37 -7.61
C ILE A 348 -22.45 -6.65 -8.87
N PHE A 349 -23.38 -7.59 -8.77
CA PHE A 349 -24.26 -7.98 -9.87
C PHE A 349 -25.50 -7.08 -9.92
N ARG A 350 -26.07 -6.90 -11.11
CA ARG A 350 -27.25 -6.03 -11.33
C ARG A 350 -28.50 -6.52 -10.61
N ASN A 351 -28.74 -7.83 -10.71
CA ASN A 351 -29.96 -8.44 -10.17
C ASN A 351 -29.74 -8.80 -8.70
N GLN A 352 -30.38 -8.06 -7.79
CA GLN A 352 -30.40 -8.35 -6.36
C GLN A 352 -31.71 -9.04 -5.99
N ALA A 353 -31.73 -9.80 -4.87
CA ALA A 353 -32.97 -10.37 -4.36
C ALA A 353 -33.87 -9.27 -3.80
N ASP A 354 -35.19 -9.39 -3.99
CA ASP A 354 -36.19 -8.48 -3.40
C ASP A 354 -36.82 -9.16 -2.18
N LEU A 355 -36.51 -8.65 -0.99
CA LEU A 355 -36.96 -9.20 0.30
C LEU A 355 -38.13 -8.42 0.91
N SER A 356 -38.68 -7.42 0.21
CA SER A 356 -39.67 -6.49 0.78
C SER A 356 -40.93 -7.17 1.33
N ASP A 357 -41.36 -8.29 0.73
CA ASP A 357 -42.52 -9.06 1.20
C ASP A 357 -42.29 -9.73 2.58
N LEU A 358 -41.02 -9.97 2.96
CA LEU A 358 -40.66 -10.62 4.22
C LEU A 358 -40.88 -9.73 5.44
N ASP A 359 -41.01 -8.41 5.26
CA ASP A 359 -41.25 -7.45 6.34
C ASP A 359 -42.56 -7.70 7.08
N SER A 360 -43.50 -8.37 6.42
CA SER A 360 -44.80 -8.75 7.00
C SER A 360 -44.75 -9.99 7.91
N MET A 361 -43.64 -10.73 7.92
CA MET A 361 -43.48 -11.94 8.72
C MET A 361 -43.13 -11.59 10.17
N THR A 362 -43.96 -12.05 11.11
CA THR A 362 -43.79 -11.78 12.55
C THR A 362 -42.88 -12.78 13.26
N ASP A 363 -42.80 -14.01 12.74
CA ASP A 363 -41.87 -15.02 13.25
C ASP A 363 -40.48 -14.72 12.68
N VAL A 364 -39.56 -14.35 13.56
CA VAL A 364 -38.22 -13.89 13.19
C VAL A 364 -37.38 -15.01 12.58
N ASP A 365 -37.49 -16.24 13.08
CA ASP A 365 -36.70 -17.37 12.59
C ASP A 365 -37.20 -17.79 11.21
N ALA A 366 -38.52 -17.83 11.02
CA ALA A 366 -39.11 -18.09 9.71
C ALA A 366 -38.75 -16.99 8.69
N ARG A 367 -38.72 -15.72 9.13
CA ARG A 367 -38.36 -14.56 8.30
C ARG A 367 -36.90 -14.62 7.85
N ARG A 368 -35.97 -14.86 8.79
CA ARG A 368 -34.53 -14.99 8.53
C ARG A 368 -34.24 -16.18 7.62
N THR A 369 -34.92 -17.31 7.85
CA THR A 369 -34.80 -18.51 7.00
C THR A 369 -35.25 -18.23 5.56
N ALA A 370 -36.42 -17.60 5.38
CA ALA A 370 -36.91 -17.23 4.05
C ALA A 370 -35.98 -16.24 3.34
N ALA A 371 -35.42 -15.27 4.06
CA ALA A 371 -34.43 -14.33 3.53
C ALA A 371 -33.18 -15.07 3.03
N TYR A 372 -32.59 -15.91 3.87
CA TYR A 372 -31.42 -16.73 3.52
C TYR A 372 -31.64 -17.57 2.27
N GLU A 373 -32.74 -18.33 2.21
CA GLU A 373 -33.06 -19.19 1.06
C GLU A 373 -33.22 -18.38 -0.24
N MET A 374 -33.89 -17.22 -0.18
CA MET A 374 -34.11 -16.37 -1.35
C MET A 374 -32.80 -15.74 -1.86
N LEU A 375 -31.96 -15.29 -0.93
CA LEU A 375 -30.65 -14.72 -1.22
C LEU A 375 -29.71 -15.76 -1.86
N VAL A 376 -29.58 -16.94 -1.22
CA VAL A 376 -28.76 -18.07 -1.72
C VAL A 376 -29.22 -18.52 -3.10
N LYS A 377 -30.53 -18.65 -3.30
CA LYS A 377 -31.11 -19.02 -4.61
C LYS A 377 -30.76 -17.99 -5.68
N THR A 378 -30.91 -16.70 -5.38
CA THR A 378 -30.63 -15.61 -6.32
C THR A 378 -29.15 -15.61 -6.70
N ALA A 379 -28.26 -15.67 -5.72
CA ALA A 379 -26.82 -15.70 -5.97
C ALA A 379 -26.39 -16.92 -6.80
N ASN A 380 -26.92 -18.11 -6.51
CA ASN A 380 -26.61 -19.31 -7.28
C ASN A 380 -27.06 -19.23 -8.75
N ILE A 381 -28.19 -18.58 -9.03
CA ILE A 381 -28.69 -18.41 -10.41
C ILE A 381 -27.86 -17.35 -11.14
N GLU A 382 -27.74 -16.16 -10.56
CA GLU A 382 -27.18 -14.98 -11.23
C GLU A 382 -25.66 -15.08 -11.40
N GLN A 383 -24.95 -15.75 -10.48
CA GLN A 383 -23.50 -15.86 -10.54
C GLN A 383 -23.01 -17.04 -11.39
N ALA A 384 -23.88 -18.00 -11.74
CA ALA A 384 -23.49 -19.27 -12.37
C ALA A 384 -22.64 -19.09 -13.64
N GLY A 385 -23.00 -18.11 -14.47
CA GLY A 385 -22.31 -17.84 -15.73
C GLY A 385 -20.88 -17.34 -15.52
N VAL A 386 -20.65 -16.46 -14.54
CA VAL A 386 -19.31 -15.94 -14.21
C VAL A 386 -18.49 -17.02 -13.51
N ARG A 387 -19.08 -17.72 -12.53
CA ARG A 387 -18.44 -18.84 -11.82
C ARG A 387 -17.91 -19.89 -12.79
N SER A 388 -18.73 -20.33 -13.76
CA SER A 388 -18.32 -21.31 -14.77
C SER A 388 -17.11 -20.88 -15.62
N VAL A 389 -17.04 -19.59 -15.99
CA VAL A 389 -15.88 -19.05 -16.73
C VAL A 389 -14.64 -19.05 -15.85
N PHE A 390 -14.75 -18.64 -14.59
CA PHE A 390 -13.64 -18.60 -13.66
C PHE A 390 -13.12 -19.99 -13.28
N ASP A 391 -14.01 -20.96 -13.07
CA ASP A 391 -13.64 -22.36 -12.86
C ASP A 391 -12.82 -22.91 -14.04
N THR A 392 -13.23 -22.55 -15.27
CA THR A 392 -12.53 -22.97 -16.50
C THR A 392 -11.16 -22.31 -16.63
N LEU A 393 -11.03 -21.04 -16.22
CA LEU A 393 -9.80 -20.26 -16.32
C LEU A 393 -8.87 -20.44 -15.11
N GLY A 394 -9.32 -21.14 -14.05
CA GLY A 394 -8.58 -21.27 -12.79
C GLY A 394 -8.46 -19.95 -12.02
N VAL A 395 -9.41 -19.03 -12.21
CA VAL A 395 -9.49 -17.77 -11.46
C VAL A 395 -10.17 -18.07 -10.13
N LYS A 396 -9.51 -17.74 -9.02
CA LYS A 396 -10.09 -17.93 -7.68
C LYS A 396 -11.11 -16.83 -7.38
N TYR A 397 -12.22 -17.22 -6.77
CA TYR A 397 -13.26 -16.29 -6.34
C TYR A 397 -13.98 -16.81 -5.08
N THR A 398 -14.59 -15.89 -4.35
CA THR A 398 -15.49 -16.14 -3.22
C THR A 398 -16.86 -15.57 -3.56
N PRO A 399 -17.91 -16.40 -3.64
CA PRO A 399 -19.26 -15.91 -3.86
C PRO A 399 -19.92 -15.41 -2.57
N TYR A 400 -20.82 -14.44 -2.71
CA TYR A 400 -21.64 -13.93 -1.62
C TYR A 400 -23.13 -13.97 -2.00
N TYR A 401 -23.99 -14.27 -1.03
CA TYR A 401 -25.45 -14.30 -1.19
C TYR A 401 -26.15 -13.12 -0.53
N LEU A 402 -25.67 -12.61 0.62
CA LEU A 402 -26.36 -11.54 1.36
C LEU A 402 -26.50 -10.26 0.53
N GLN A 403 -25.49 -9.99 -0.28
CA GLN A 403 -25.59 -9.14 -1.45
C GLN A 403 -25.14 -10.01 -2.62
N ASN A 404 -25.85 -9.94 -3.75
CA ASN A 404 -25.46 -10.69 -4.93
C ASN A 404 -24.16 -10.08 -5.50
N SER A 405 -23.05 -10.58 -5.00
CA SER A 405 -21.70 -10.12 -5.27
C SER A 405 -20.69 -11.26 -5.17
N MET A 406 -19.46 -11.02 -5.64
CA MET A 406 -18.34 -11.94 -5.50
C MET A 406 -17.03 -11.18 -5.31
N GLU A 407 -16.13 -11.72 -4.50
CA GLU A 407 -14.73 -11.31 -4.49
C GLU A 407 -13.97 -12.17 -5.51
N VAL A 408 -13.14 -11.55 -6.35
CA VAL A 408 -12.38 -12.23 -7.41
C VAL A 408 -10.92 -11.90 -7.26
N GLN A 409 -10.05 -12.93 -7.21
CA GLN A 409 -8.61 -12.72 -7.25
C GLN A 409 -8.17 -12.45 -8.69
N GLY A 410 -7.90 -11.19 -9.01
CA GLY A 410 -7.57 -10.80 -10.37
C GLY A 410 -7.21 -9.32 -10.54
N GLY A 411 -6.18 -9.05 -11.34
CA GLY A 411 -5.75 -7.70 -11.67
C GLY A 411 -6.47 -7.10 -12.88
N THR A 412 -5.79 -6.18 -13.55
CA THR A 412 -6.32 -5.33 -14.64
C THR A 412 -7.08 -6.09 -15.73
N LEU A 413 -6.60 -7.26 -16.16
CA LEU A 413 -7.24 -8.03 -17.24
C LEU A 413 -8.58 -8.66 -16.81
N ILE A 414 -8.66 -9.19 -15.58
CA ILE A 414 -9.90 -9.75 -15.04
C ILE A 414 -10.92 -8.63 -14.79
N ARG A 415 -10.45 -7.47 -14.31
CA ARG A 415 -11.28 -6.27 -14.18
C ARG A 415 -11.91 -5.86 -15.51
N LEU A 416 -11.11 -5.79 -16.58
CA LEU A 416 -11.61 -5.48 -17.92
C LEU A 416 -12.64 -6.51 -18.39
N PHE A 417 -12.39 -7.81 -18.19
CA PHE A 417 -13.37 -8.85 -18.52
C PHE A 417 -14.71 -8.64 -17.81
N LEU A 418 -14.68 -8.40 -16.49
CA LEU A 418 -15.87 -8.19 -15.67
C LEU A 418 -16.65 -6.93 -16.06
N LEU A 419 -15.97 -5.84 -16.38
CA LEU A 419 -16.58 -4.57 -16.78
C LEU A 419 -17.43 -4.67 -18.07
N PHE A 420 -17.17 -5.67 -18.92
CA PHE A 420 -17.93 -5.91 -20.15
C PHE A 420 -19.02 -6.98 -20.01
N ARG A 421 -19.28 -7.49 -18.80
CA ARG A 421 -20.35 -8.48 -18.56
C ARG A 421 -21.70 -7.78 -18.36
N PRO A 422 -22.75 -8.17 -19.08
CA PRO A 422 -24.07 -7.55 -18.93
C PRO A 422 -24.68 -7.74 -17.54
N GLU A 423 -24.39 -8.86 -16.88
CA GLU A 423 -24.86 -9.19 -15.53
C GLU A 423 -24.16 -8.40 -14.41
N VAL A 424 -23.00 -7.80 -14.68
CA VAL A 424 -22.22 -7.04 -13.71
C VAL A 424 -22.69 -5.58 -13.70
N ASP A 425 -22.94 -5.06 -12.50
CA ASP A 425 -23.26 -3.64 -12.30
C ASP A 425 -21.98 -2.82 -12.10
N ARG A 426 -21.17 -3.24 -11.12
CA ARG A 426 -19.99 -2.52 -10.65
C ARG A 426 -18.85 -3.48 -10.35
N VAL A 427 -17.62 -3.01 -10.59
CA VAL A 427 -16.38 -3.67 -10.20
C VAL A 427 -15.53 -2.67 -9.44
N ILE A 428 -15.50 -2.83 -8.12
CA ILE A 428 -14.73 -1.96 -7.21
C ILE A 428 -13.52 -2.72 -6.66
N PRO A 429 -12.47 -2.03 -6.18
CA PRO A 429 -11.35 -2.68 -5.54
C PRO A 429 -11.76 -3.47 -4.28
N SER A 430 -11.09 -4.57 -4.00
CA SER A 430 -11.14 -5.28 -2.71
C SER A 430 -9.69 -5.44 -2.23
N PRO A 431 -9.06 -4.39 -1.69
CA PRO A 431 -7.66 -4.44 -1.30
C PRO A 431 -7.45 -5.48 -0.19
N ARG A 432 -6.33 -6.18 -0.23
CA ARG A 432 -5.91 -7.06 0.86
C ARG A 432 -4.56 -6.57 1.33
N LEU A 433 -4.46 -6.29 2.62
CA LEU A 433 -3.18 -5.98 3.24
C LEU A 433 -2.22 -7.13 2.99
N ARG A 434 -1.00 -6.77 2.65
CA ARG A 434 0.14 -7.67 2.62
C ARG A 434 0.49 -8.06 4.04
N ALA A 435 1.12 -9.23 4.17
CA ALA A 435 1.62 -9.68 5.46
C ALA A 435 2.59 -8.67 6.06
N ALA A 436 2.30 -8.33 7.31
CA ALA A 436 3.25 -7.73 8.24
C ALA A 436 3.71 -8.84 9.22
N PRO A 437 4.89 -8.69 9.85
CA PRO A 437 5.23 -9.47 11.02
C PRO A 437 4.12 -9.39 12.07
N GLU A 438 3.74 -10.53 12.66
CA GLU A 438 2.78 -10.59 13.77
C GLU A 438 3.28 -9.72 14.93
N ASP A 439 2.38 -8.90 15.47
CA ASP A 439 2.63 -8.18 16.71
C ASP A 439 2.43 -9.15 17.88
N GLU A 440 3.30 -9.12 18.88
CA GLU A 440 3.10 -9.93 20.09
C GLU A 440 2.09 -9.19 20.99
N PRO A 441 0.85 -9.69 21.16
CA PRO A 441 -0.17 -8.97 21.92
C PRO A 441 0.31 -8.75 23.35
N THR A 442 0.31 -7.50 23.79
CA THR A 442 0.71 -7.15 25.15
C THR A 442 -0.53 -7.11 26.03
N PRO A 443 -0.63 -7.91 27.11
CA PRO A 443 -1.82 -7.91 27.95
C PRO A 443 -2.11 -6.51 28.50
N GLY A 444 -3.33 -6.03 28.30
CA GLY A 444 -3.79 -4.74 28.81
C GLY A 444 -3.82 -4.70 30.34
N LEU A 445 -3.77 -3.49 30.91
CA LEU A 445 -3.98 -3.30 32.35
C LEU A 445 -5.46 -3.51 32.67
N SER A 446 -5.80 -4.61 33.35
CA SER A 446 -7.15 -4.83 33.86
C SER A 446 -7.37 -4.00 35.13
N THR A 447 -8.18 -2.95 35.03
CA THR A 447 -8.69 -2.23 36.19
C THR A 447 -10.03 -2.85 36.60
N VAL A 448 -10.09 -3.40 37.82
CA VAL A 448 -11.36 -3.89 38.39
C VAL A 448 -12.27 -2.68 38.62
N ASN A 449 -13.38 -2.58 37.90
CA ASN A 449 -14.40 -1.59 38.21
C ASN A 449 -14.96 -1.89 39.61
N SER A 450 -15.21 -0.85 40.42
CA SER A 450 -15.75 -0.99 41.78
C SER A 450 -17.21 -1.46 41.81
N GLY A 451 -17.81 -1.73 40.65
CA GLY A 451 -19.24 -1.99 40.46
C GLY A 451 -20.09 -0.71 40.37
N GLU A 452 -19.45 0.46 40.32
CA GLU A 452 -20.14 1.72 40.10
C GLU A 452 -20.53 1.90 38.63
N VAL A 453 -21.73 2.44 38.40
CA VAL A 453 -22.23 2.80 37.08
C VAL A 453 -21.36 3.90 36.49
N LEU A 454 -20.80 3.67 35.30
CA LEU A 454 -19.96 4.65 34.62
C LEU A 454 -20.77 5.85 34.10
N TRP A 455 -20.11 7.01 34.00
CA TRP A 455 -20.75 8.28 33.65
C TRP A 455 -21.50 8.24 32.32
N ASN A 456 -20.97 7.52 31.33
CA ASN A 456 -21.54 7.40 29.98
C ASN A 456 -22.85 6.59 30.00
N ILE A 457 -22.92 5.56 30.85
CA ILE A 457 -24.12 4.74 31.03
C ILE A 457 -25.24 5.55 31.70
N SER A 458 -24.91 6.29 32.75
CA SER A 458 -25.88 7.16 33.43
C SER A 458 -26.33 8.33 32.53
N MET A 459 -25.43 8.88 31.71
CA MET A 459 -25.76 9.96 30.78
C MET A 459 -26.84 9.57 29.77
N ILE A 460 -26.83 8.33 29.27
CA ILE A 460 -27.84 7.83 28.32
C ILE A 460 -29.06 7.23 29.02
N GLY A 461 -29.06 7.16 30.36
CA GLY A 461 -30.15 6.63 31.16
C GLY A 461 -30.32 5.10 31.09
N ALA A 462 -29.27 4.36 30.73
CA ALA A 462 -29.33 2.90 30.67
C ALA A 462 -29.50 2.27 32.08
N ASP A 463 -28.87 2.87 33.09
CA ASP A 463 -29.07 2.54 34.50
C ASP A 463 -30.55 2.63 34.93
N ARG A 464 -31.25 3.67 34.48
CA ARG A 464 -32.69 3.82 34.71
C ARG A 464 -33.51 2.72 34.04
N VAL A 465 -33.14 2.27 32.84
CA VAL A 465 -33.82 1.15 32.17
C VAL A 465 -33.70 -0.12 33.00
N TRP A 466 -32.49 -0.38 33.51
CA TRP A 466 -32.23 -1.52 34.36
C TRP A 466 -33.04 -1.49 35.66
N ASP A 467 -33.14 -0.33 36.31
CA ASP A 467 -33.78 -0.18 37.61
C ASP A 467 -35.31 -0.06 37.52
N GLU A 468 -35.82 0.67 36.52
CA GLU A 468 -37.26 0.94 36.38
C GLU A 468 -38.00 -0.18 35.65
N PHE A 469 -37.35 -0.86 34.69
CA PHE A 469 -38.00 -1.88 33.86
C PHE A 469 -37.44 -3.30 34.07
N ASN A 470 -36.33 -3.45 34.79
CA ASN A 470 -35.66 -4.75 35.02
C ASN A 470 -35.34 -5.47 33.70
N VAL A 471 -34.82 -4.72 32.72
CA VAL A 471 -34.34 -5.21 31.42
C VAL A 471 -32.88 -4.86 31.24
N ARG A 472 -32.04 -5.83 30.89
CA ARG A 472 -30.58 -5.66 30.71
C ARG A 472 -30.06 -6.30 29.41
N GLY A 473 -30.96 -6.66 28.49
CA GLY A 473 -30.64 -7.26 27.19
C GLY A 473 -30.88 -8.76 27.11
N GLU A 474 -31.56 -9.35 28.09
CA GLU A 474 -31.83 -10.79 28.14
C GLU A 474 -32.52 -11.28 26.85
N GLY A 475 -32.00 -12.36 26.28
CA GLY A 475 -32.54 -12.99 25.07
C GLY A 475 -32.16 -12.30 23.75
N ILE A 476 -31.34 -11.24 23.80
CA ILE A 476 -30.80 -10.57 22.62
C ILE A 476 -29.39 -11.09 22.33
N VAL A 477 -29.13 -11.44 21.07
CA VAL A 477 -27.79 -11.77 20.57
C VAL A 477 -27.22 -10.56 19.81
N VAL A 478 -26.09 -10.04 20.29
CA VAL A 478 -25.31 -8.99 19.63
C VAL A 478 -24.24 -9.63 18.75
N GLY A 479 -24.30 -9.34 17.46
CA GLY A 479 -23.26 -9.66 16.50
C GLY A 479 -22.17 -8.59 16.51
N GLN A 480 -20.96 -8.97 16.93
CA GLN A 480 -19.80 -8.09 16.97
C GLN A 480 -18.95 -8.33 15.73
N SER A 481 -18.81 -7.34 14.85
CA SER A 481 -17.92 -7.42 13.68
C SER A 481 -16.88 -6.29 13.72
N ASP A 482 -15.64 -6.61 14.08
CA ASP A 482 -14.60 -5.60 14.41
C ASP A 482 -13.18 -6.22 14.30
N SER A 483 -12.18 -5.72 15.03
CA SER A 483 -10.80 -6.25 15.11
C SER A 483 -10.68 -7.60 15.81
N GLY A 484 -11.76 -8.06 16.46
CA GLY A 484 -11.77 -9.26 17.26
C GLY A 484 -12.48 -9.07 18.59
N VAL A 485 -12.39 -10.07 19.46
CA VAL A 485 -12.83 -9.99 20.86
C VAL A 485 -11.91 -10.86 21.72
N ASP A 486 -11.36 -10.29 22.80
CA ASP A 486 -10.78 -11.07 23.89
C ASP A 486 -11.90 -11.89 24.58
N GLY A 487 -12.00 -13.17 24.20
CA GLY A 487 -13.04 -14.08 24.70
C GLY A 487 -12.94 -14.39 26.19
N ASP A 488 -11.77 -14.19 26.79
CA ASP A 488 -11.52 -14.42 28.22
C ASP A 488 -11.73 -13.15 29.07
N HIS A 489 -12.12 -12.03 28.44
CA HIS A 489 -12.25 -10.76 29.13
C HIS A 489 -13.32 -10.82 30.25
N PRO A 490 -12.95 -10.55 31.52
CA PRO A 490 -13.79 -10.87 32.68
C PRO A 490 -15.13 -10.10 32.72
N ALA A 491 -15.21 -8.98 32.02
CA ALA A 491 -16.42 -8.15 31.97
C ALA A 491 -17.56 -8.78 31.14
N PHE A 492 -17.26 -9.65 30.16
CA PHE A 492 -18.28 -10.17 29.24
C PHE A 492 -18.04 -11.60 28.71
N ALA A 493 -16.99 -12.30 29.16
CA ALA A 493 -16.71 -13.69 28.75
C ALA A 493 -17.89 -14.64 29.02
N LYS A 494 -18.65 -14.40 30.09
CA LYS A 494 -19.82 -15.23 30.46
C LYS A 494 -21.00 -15.09 29.49
N GLN A 495 -21.01 -14.02 28.71
CA GLN A 495 -22.05 -13.66 27.76
C GLN A 495 -21.75 -14.22 26.37
N TYR A 496 -20.57 -14.80 26.14
CA TYR A 496 -20.26 -15.45 24.88
C TYR A 496 -21.21 -16.62 24.64
N ARG A 497 -21.96 -16.60 23.52
CA ARG A 497 -22.93 -17.65 23.22
C ARG A 497 -22.25 -19.02 23.09
N GLY A 498 -21.02 -19.04 22.54
CA GLY A 498 -20.20 -20.23 22.36
C GLY A 498 -19.55 -20.79 23.62
N LEU A 499 -19.65 -20.12 24.78
CA LEU A 499 -18.89 -20.47 26.00
C LEU A 499 -19.02 -21.95 26.41
N ASN A 500 -20.22 -22.52 26.28
CA ASN A 500 -20.49 -23.91 26.64
C ASN A 500 -20.76 -24.82 25.43
N SER A 501 -21.08 -24.26 24.26
CA SER A 501 -21.42 -25.01 23.05
C SER A 501 -20.24 -25.16 22.08
N GLY A 502 -19.15 -24.41 22.28
CA GLY A 502 -18.02 -24.31 21.35
C GLY A 502 -18.20 -23.18 20.34
N ASP A 503 -17.16 -22.97 19.55
CA ASP A 503 -17.01 -21.81 18.66
C ASP A 503 -17.76 -21.96 17.32
N ASP A 504 -18.16 -23.17 16.94
CA ASP A 504 -19.04 -23.42 15.79
C ASP A 504 -20.31 -22.55 15.90
N TYR A 505 -20.66 -21.85 14.81
CA TYR A 505 -21.78 -20.90 14.73
C TYR A 505 -21.68 -19.68 15.67
N ASN A 506 -20.56 -19.49 16.39
CA ASN A 506 -20.39 -18.41 17.37
C ASN A 506 -19.18 -17.50 17.10
N TRP A 507 -18.18 -18.00 16.39
CA TRP A 507 -16.99 -17.25 15.99
C TRP A 507 -16.65 -17.48 14.52
N PHE A 508 -16.28 -16.41 13.82
CA PHE A 508 -15.77 -16.50 12.46
C PHE A 508 -14.66 -15.49 12.20
N ASP A 509 -13.52 -15.99 11.74
CA ASP A 509 -12.38 -15.16 11.39
C ASP A 509 -12.00 -15.38 9.91
N PRO A 510 -12.46 -14.52 8.99
CA PRO A 510 -12.07 -14.54 7.58
C PRO A 510 -10.69 -13.92 7.29
N TRP A 511 -9.99 -13.41 8.30
CA TRP A 511 -8.63 -12.87 8.18
C TRP A 511 -7.59 -13.97 8.38
N ASP A 512 -7.45 -14.44 9.61
CA ASP A 512 -6.38 -15.35 10.02
C ASP A 512 -6.86 -16.78 10.24
N GLY A 513 -8.18 -16.99 10.17
CA GLY A 513 -8.79 -18.31 10.34
C GLY A 513 -8.70 -18.81 11.77
N THR A 514 -8.63 -17.91 12.74
CA THR A 514 -8.65 -18.27 14.16
C THR A 514 -9.95 -19.00 14.50
N THR A 515 -9.83 -20.07 15.28
CA THR A 515 -10.95 -20.96 15.60
C THR A 515 -11.64 -20.61 16.91
N SER A 516 -11.19 -19.55 17.58
CA SER A 516 -11.70 -19.09 18.87
C SER A 516 -11.49 -17.58 19.01
N PRO A 517 -12.30 -16.88 19.83
CA PRO A 517 -12.18 -15.44 20.01
C PRO A 517 -10.78 -15.00 20.41
N ASN A 518 -10.27 -14.00 19.69
CA ASN A 518 -9.05 -13.26 20.01
C ASN A 518 -9.19 -11.83 19.45
N ASP A 519 -8.32 -10.93 19.89
CA ASP A 519 -8.27 -9.54 19.44
C ASP A 519 -6.85 -9.00 19.63
N GLU A 520 -6.11 -8.84 18.54
CA GLU A 520 -4.77 -8.24 18.58
C GLU A 520 -4.85 -6.70 18.65
N GLY A 521 -5.88 -6.10 18.05
CA GLY A 521 -6.07 -4.65 17.99
C GLY A 521 -6.72 -4.04 19.23
N GLY A 522 -7.54 -4.80 19.96
CA GLY A 522 -8.25 -4.37 21.17
C GLY A 522 -9.47 -3.47 20.92
N HIS A 523 -9.69 -3.00 19.69
CA HIS A 523 -10.80 -2.11 19.34
C HIS A 523 -12.15 -2.82 19.50
N GLY A 524 -12.26 -4.04 18.98
CA GLY A 524 -13.46 -4.86 19.10
C GLY A 524 -13.78 -5.27 20.54
N THR A 525 -12.77 -5.60 21.34
CA THR A 525 -12.89 -5.84 22.79
C THR A 525 -13.46 -4.60 23.50
N HIS A 526 -12.96 -3.40 23.16
CA HIS A 526 -13.43 -2.14 23.73
C HIS A 526 -14.88 -1.82 23.34
N THR A 527 -15.24 -1.98 22.06
CA THR A 527 -16.60 -1.69 21.57
C THR A 527 -17.61 -2.69 22.13
N LEU A 528 -17.27 -3.98 22.19
CA LEU A 528 -18.10 -4.98 22.86
C LEU A 528 -18.26 -4.69 24.35
N GLY A 529 -17.20 -4.28 25.04
CA GLY A 529 -17.24 -3.87 26.44
C GLY A 529 -18.20 -2.70 26.70
N THR A 530 -18.31 -1.76 25.75
CA THR A 530 -19.27 -0.65 25.81
C THR A 530 -20.72 -1.14 25.72
N ILE A 531 -20.96 -2.28 25.05
CA ILE A 531 -22.29 -2.86 24.89
C ILE A 531 -22.61 -3.81 26.05
N LEU A 532 -21.76 -4.81 26.35
CA LEU A 532 -22.05 -5.93 27.24
C LEU A 532 -21.27 -5.92 28.56
N GLY A 533 -20.37 -4.97 28.79
CA GLY A 533 -19.56 -4.93 30.00
C GLY A 533 -20.40 -5.01 31.28
N ALA A 534 -20.14 -6.02 32.11
CA ALA A 534 -20.80 -6.18 33.41
C ALA A 534 -20.43 -5.05 34.39
N ASP A 535 -21.06 -5.08 35.58
CA ASP A 535 -20.68 -4.24 36.71
C ASP A 535 -20.69 -2.73 36.41
N GLY A 536 -21.68 -2.26 35.67
CA GLY A 536 -21.90 -0.84 35.39
C GLY A 536 -21.10 -0.27 34.21
N ILE A 537 -20.47 -1.12 33.40
CA ILE A 537 -19.61 -0.73 32.27
C ILE A 537 -20.40 -0.54 30.96
N GLY A 538 -21.18 -1.54 30.56
CA GLY A 538 -21.87 -1.60 29.28
C GLY A 538 -23.39 -1.40 29.39
N VAL A 539 -24.04 -1.13 28.25
CA VAL A 539 -25.48 -0.79 28.16
C VAL A 539 -26.42 -1.98 28.40
N ALA A 540 -26.08 -3.16 27.88
CA ALA A 540 -26.90 -4.36 27.87
C ALA A 540 -26.09 -5.57 28.42
N PRO A 541 -25.73 -5.57 29.72
CA PRO A 541 -24.81 -6.55 30.28
C PRO A 541 -25.35 -7.99 30.35
N ALA A 542 -26.64 -8.21 30.09
CA ALA A 542 -27.27 -9.53 30.08
C ALA A 542 -27.58 -10.06 28.66
N ALA A 543 -27.20 -9.33 27.61
CA ALA A 543 -27.22 -9.84 26.25
C ALA A 543 -26.18 -10.95 26.05
N GLN A 544 -26.32 -11.73 24.99
CA GLN A 544 -25.30 -12.65 24.51
C GLN A 544 -24.57 -12.08 23.31
N TRP A 545 -23.40 -12.61 22.97
CA TRP A 545 -22.67 -12.18 21.78
C TRP A 545 -22.11 -13.34 20.95
N ILE A 546 -21.98 -13.06 19.65
CA ILE A 546 -21.18 -13.81 18.67
C ILE A 546 -20.25 -12.84 17.95
N GLY A 547 -19.11 -13.35 17.47
CA GLY A 547 -18.04 -12.51 16.93
C GLY A 547 -17.65 -12.86 15.51
N CYS A 548 -17.26 -11.85 14.76
CA CYS A 548 -16.55 -12.00 13.49
C CYS A 548 -15.45 -10.96 13.33
N VAL A 549 -14.32 -11.35 12.75
CA VAL A 549 -13.16 -10.46 12.53
C VAL A 549 -13.23 -9.86 11.13
N ASN A 550 -13.48 -8.56 11.01
CA ASN A 550 -13.38 -7.87 9.71
C ASN A 550 -12.35 -6.74 9.69
N LEU A 551 -11.77 -6.38 10.84
CA LEU A 551 -10.89 -5.22 11.02
C LEU A 551 -9.63 -5.51 11.82
N ASP A 552 -9.09 -6.72 11.69
CA ASP A 552 -7.94 -7.19 12.47
C ASP A 552 -6.80 -6.15 12.56
N ARG A 553 -6.45 -5.52 11.43
CA ARG A 553 -5.40 -4.50 11.34
C ARG A 553 -5.90 -3.07 11.10
N ASN A 554 -7.12 -2.73 11.52
CA ASN A 554 -7.76 -1.41 11.34
C ASN A 554 -7.92 -0.93 9.87
N LEU A 555 -7.81 -1.83 8.89
CA LEU A 555 -8.20 -1.59 7.50
C LEU A 555 -8.78 -2.88 6.93
N ALA A 556 -9.93 -2.80 6.27
CA ALA A 556 -10.61 -3.96 5.71
C ALA A 556 -10.82 -3.85 4.19
N ASN A 557 -11.84 -4.52 3.69
CA ASN A 557 -12.37 -4.35 2.35
C ASN A 557 -13.85 -4.76 2.31
N PRO A 558 -14.60 -4.40 1.25
CA PRO A 558 -16.01 -4.77 1.12
C PRO A 558 -16.29 -6.27 1.29
N ALA A 559 -15.38 -7.15 0.87
CA ALA A 559 -15.57 -8.59 0.94
C ALA A 559 -15.53 -9.11 2.39
N LEU A 560 -14.55 -8.68 3.18
CA LEU A 560 -14.40 -9.00 4.60
C LEU A 560 -15.57 -8.49 5.45
N TYR A 561 -16.07 -7.30 5.14
CA TYR A 561 -17.30 -6.83 5.75
C TYR A 561 -18.48 -7.72 5.43
N LEU A 562 -18.61 -8.12 4.15
CA LEU A 562 -19.70 -8.97 3.73
C LEU A 562 -19.60 -10.40 4.27
N ASP A 563 -18.38 -10.92 4.46
CA ASP A 563 -18.09 -12.18 5.15
C ASP A 563 -18.74 -12.18 6.54
N CYS A 564 -18.46 -11.16 7.35
CA CYS A 564 -19.06 -11.04 8.68
C CYS A 564 -20.56 -10.74 8.64
N MET A 565 -21.03 -9.87 7.76
CA MET A 565 -22.45 -9.57 7.65
C MET A 565 -23.28 -10.82 7.29
N GLN A 566 -22.75 -11.70 6.44
CA GLN A 566 -23.38 -13.01 6.14
C GLN A 566 -23.42 -13.91 7.37
N PHE A 567 -22.30 -14.00 8.10
CA PHE A 567 -22.23 -14.78 9.33
C PHE A 567 -23.25 -14.28 10.36
N MET A 568 -23.49 -12.96 10.44
CA MET A 568 -24.51 -12.42 11.35
C MET A 568 -25.95 -12.74 10.93
N LEU A 569 -26.22 -12.97 9.64
CA LEU A 569 -27.53 -13.42 9.15
C LEU A 569 -27.74 -14.93 9.38
N ALA A 570 -26.74 -15.74 9.05
CA ALA A 570 -26.82 -17.18 9.13
C ALA A 570 -25.43 -17.73 9.49
N PRO A 571 -25.12 -17.84 10.79
CA PRO A 571 -23.85 -18.43 11.22
C PRO A 571 -23.68 -19.83 10.66
N PHE A 572 -22.43 -20.23 10.48
CA PHE A 572 -22.04 -21.55 9.97
C PHE A 572 -20.90 -22.10 10.84
N PRO A 573 -20.66 -23.44 10.84
CA PRO A 573 -19.60 -24.01 11.65
C PRO A 573 -18.22 -23.66 11.10
N ILE A 574 -17.16 -23.83 11.90
CA ILE A 574 -15.80 -23.54 11.48
C ILE A 574 -15.45 -24.41 10.26
N GLY A 575 -15.04 -23.76 9.17
CA GLY A 575 -14.75 -24.41 7.89
C GLY A 575 -15.98 -24.83 7.08
N GLY A 576 -17.20 -24.45 7.49
CA GLY A 576 -18.43 -24.66 6.74
C GLY A 576 -18.58 -23.73 5.53
N ASP A 577 -19.45 -24.11 4.60
CA ASP A 577 -19.82 -23.31 3.44
C ASP A 577 -21.03 -22.42 3.78
N PRO A 578 -20.92 -21.08 3.71
CA PRO A 578 -22.02 -20.17 4.01
C PRO A 578 -23.30 -20.43 3.18
N PHE A 579 -23.18 -20.99 1.97
CA PHE A 579 -24.32 -21.29 1.09
C PHE A 579 -25.05 -22.59 1.46
N LEU A 580 -24.44 -23.47 2.24
CA LEU A 580 -24.95 -24.82 2.53
C LEU A 580 -25.17 -25.06 4.03
N ASP A 581 -24.27 -24.54 4.85
CA ASP A 581 -24.18 -24.83 6.28
C ASP A 581 -24.65 -23.64 7.16
N GLY A 582 -25.14 -22.57 6.54
CA GLY A 582 -25.68 -21.40 7.24
C GLY A 582 -26.99 -21.72 7.98
N ASP A 583 -27.08 -21.31 9.25
CA ASP A 583 -28.26 -21.48 10.10
C ASP A 583 -28.86 -20.12 10.52
N PRO A 584 -29.91 -19.64 9.83
CA PRO A 584 -30.56 -18.36 10.12
C PRO A 584 -31.26 -18.30 11.49
N THR A 585 -31.51 -19.45 12.15
CA THR A 585 -32.09 -19.48 13.50
C THR A 585 -31.07 -19.13 14.58
N GLN A 586 -29.78 -19.10 14.22
CA GLN A 586 -28.68 -18.68 15.08
C GLN A 586 -28.22 -17.24 14.79
N ALA A 587 -28.96 -16.47 13.98
CA ALA A 587 -28.61 -15.10 13.62
C ALA A 587 -28.43 -14.17 14.84
N ALA A 588 -27.73 -13.06 14.61
CA ALA A 588 -27.73 -11.94 15.54
C ALA A 588 -29.06 -11.16 15.45
N ASP A 589 -29.48 -10.54 16.55
CA ASP A 589 -30.62 -9.62 16.58
C ASP A 589 -30.20 -8.19 16.28
N VAL A 590 -29.01 -7.82 16.75
CA VAL A 590 -28.39 -6.51 16.57
C VAL A 590 -26.96 -6.73 16.11
N ILE A 591 -26.50 -5.98 15.11
CA ILE A 591 -25.08 -6.00 14.72
C ILE A 591 -24.42 -4.67 15.03
N ASN A 592 -23.26 -4.73 15.69
CA ASN A 592 -22.39 -3.59 15.95
C ASN A 592 -21.29 -3.53 14.90
N ASN A 593 -21.22 -2.41 14.19
CA ASN A 593 -20.20 -2.12 13.18
C ASN A 593 -19.54 -0.79 13.52
N SER A 594 -18.58 -0.75 14.46
CA SER A 594 -17.89 0.49 14.87
C SER A 594 -16.84 0.92 13.84
N TRP A 595 -17.22 0.93 12.57
CA TRP A 595 -16.35 1.15 11.43
C TRP A 595 -17.11 1.74 10.24
N GLY A 596 -16.36 2.31 9.31
CA GLY A 596 -16.88 2.70 8.00
C GLY A 596 -16.08 2.01 6.90
N CYS A 597 -16.62 1.99 5.69
CA CYS A 597 -15.91 1.49 4.51
C CYS A 597 -15.53 2.65 3.58
N PRO A 598 -14.35 3.27 3.77
CA PRO A 598 -13.85 4.37 2.93
C PRO A 598 -13.31 3.90 1.56
N GLU A 599 -13.02 4.86 0.68
CA GLU A 599 -12.44 4.59 -0.65
C GLU A 599 -11.09 3.88 -0.59
N ILE A 600 -10.32 4.12 0.48
CA ILE A 600 -9.04 3.44 0.70
C ILE A 600 -9.20 1.93 0.94
N GLU A 601 -10.36 1.49 1.44
CA GLU A 601 -10.72 0.07 1.55
C GLU A 601 -11.40 -0.46 0.29
N GLY A 602 -11.48 0.34 -0.78
CA GLY A 602 -12.13 -0.03 -2.04
C GLY A 602 -13.64 0.20 -2.08
N CYS A 603 -14.20 0.85 -1.06
CA CYS A 603 -15.63 1.14 -1.00
C CYS A 603 -16.03 2.46 -1.63
N ASP A 604 -17.19 2.43 -2.30
CA ASP A 604 -17.99 3.61 -2.56
C ASP A 604 -19.20 3.65 -1.58
N PRO A 605 -19.96 4.77 -1.51
CA PRO A 605 -21.06 4.90 -0.54
C PRO A 605 -22.15 3.83 -0.62
N ASN A 606 -22.24 3.09 -1.73
CA ASN A 606 -23.26 2.06 -1.96
C ASN A 606 -22.62 0.66 -2.08
N ALA A 607 -21.39 0.45 -1.59
CA ALA A 607 -20.71 -0.85 -1.68
C ALA A 607 -21.41 -1.97 -0.89
N LEU A 608 -21.98 -1.63 0.27
CA LEU A 608 -22.64 -2.58 1.19
C LEU A 608 -24.13 -2.28 1.42
N LEU A 609 -24.71 -1.38 0.63
CA LEU A 609 -26.10 -0.93 0.82
C LEU A 609 -27.09 -2.09 0.76
N TYR A 610 -26.99 -2.96 -0.26
CA TYR A 610 -27.89 -4.10 -0.39
C TYR A 610 -27.73 -5.08 0.76
N ALA A 611 -26.50 -5.33 1.22
CA ALA A 611 -26.27 -6.19 2.39
C ALA A 611 -26.95 -5.63 3.63
N ALA A 612 -26.80 -4.33 3.91
CA ALA A 612 -27.43 -3.68 5.05
C ALA A 612 -28.96 -3.70 4.97
N ASP A 613 -29.53 -3.44 3.79
CA ASP A 613 -30.98 -3.48 3.58
C ASP A 613 -31.53 -4.91 3.72
N ASN A 614 -30.81 -5.92 3.21
CA ASN A 614 -31.23 -7.32 3.34
C ASN A 614 -31.21 -7.80 4.79
N LEU A 615 -30.23 -7.37 5.61
CA LEU A 615 -30.26 -7.64 7.05
C LEU A 615 -31.46 -6.99 7.74
N ARG A 616 -31.80 -5.75 7.38
CA ARG A 616 -33.01 -5.07 7.92
C ARG A 616 -34.28 -5.81 7.51
N HIS A 617 -34.37 -6.24 6.26
CA HIS A 617 -35.48 -7.06 5.76
C HIS A 617 -35.53 -8.45 6.42
N ALA A 618 -34.42 -8.96 6.94
CA ALA A 618 -34.39 -10.18 7.77
C ALA A 618 -34.74 -9.91 9.25
N GLY A 619 -35.03 -8.66 9.64
CA GLY A 619 -35.36 -8.30 11.02
C GLY A 619 -34.15 -8.08 11.94
N ILE A 620 -32.96 -7.87 11.38
CA ILE A 620 -31.72 -7.59 12.14
C ILE A 620 -31.51 -6.08 12.22
N PHE A 621 -31.26 -5.58 13.43
CA PHE A 621 -30.99 -4.15 13.65
C PHE A 621 -29.52 -3.82 13.36
N VAL A 622 -29.26 -3.10 12.28
CA VAL A 622 -27.91 -2.75 11.82
C VAL A 622 -27.47 -1.40 12.39
N VAL A 623 -26.42 -1.40 13.21
CA VAL A 623 -25.80 -0.21 13.81
C VAL A 623 -24.43 0.05 13.18
N VAL A 624 -24.14 1.30 12.82
CA VAL A 624 -22.87 1.79 12.27
C VAL A 624 -22.43 3.03 13.04
#